data_AF-A0A484BB40-F1
#
_entry.id   AF-A0A484BB40-F1
#
_cell.length_a   1.000
_cell.length_b   1.000
_cell.length_c   1.000
_cell.angle_alpha   90.00
_cell.angle_beta   90.00
_cell.angle_gamma   90.00
#
_symmetry.space_group_name_H-M   'P 1'
#
loop_
_entity.id
_entity.type
_entity.pdbx_description
1 polymer ?
#
loop_
_entity_poly.entity_id
_entity_poly.type
_entity_poly.pdbx_seq_one_letter_code
_entity_poly.pdbx_strand_id
1 'polypeptide(L)'
;MSRSWLALGLSLVFLPWLGAQQGAVCHERVPHIANSTNGEVSWSLREVCCKGYEGTPGGCRPRCNPRCLHAQCTAPQQCTCDLGYETPSEQEFSNAGCQPKCHACRNGDCISPGRCRCWPGYVKSRKSLSCQPAPHLLQPAEQCELRCRSTRWQKYFSWSHLLSGRTPNTVPTCRQNQTEPCLQLDRCVCSSLSQRLICQDTAEKQPQQYVCSDPMDQTVENHPGLQTEGS
;
A
#
# COMPACT_ATOMS: atom_id res chain seq x y z
N MET A 1 11.11 -69.41 9.82
CA MET A 1 11.80 -68.36 10.60
C MET A 1 11.57 -67.04 9.86
N SER A 2 10.61 -66.23 10.31
CA SER A 2 10.86 -64.91 10.93
C SER A 2 11.88 -64.09 10.14
N ARG A 3 11.50 -62.98 9.50
CA ARG A 3 11.47 -61.68 10.19
C ARG A 3 10.57 -60.66 9.48
N SER A 4 9.67 -60.08 10.26
CA SER A 4 9.01 -58.80 10.00
C SER A 4 10.03 -57.67 9.89
N TRP A 5 9.81 -56.75 8.95
CA TRP A 5 10.34 -55.39 9.01
C TRP A 5 9.18 -54.42 8.87
N LEU A 6 8.82 -53.80 10.00
CA LEU A 6 7.91 -52.66 10.07
C LEU A 6 8.65 -51.46 9.48
N ALA A 7 8.21 -50.99 8.30
CA ALA A 7 8.62 -49.70 7.78
C ALA A 7 7.79 -48.61 8.49
N LEU A 8 8.33 -48.04 9.55
CA LEU A 8 7.81 -46.80 10.13
C LEU A 8 8.11 -45.66 9.17
N GLY A 9 7.10 -45.24 8.40
CA GLY A 9 7.14 -44.02 7.61
C GLY A 9 7.22 -42.82 8.54
N LEU A 10 8.41 -42.26 8.74
CA LEU A 10 8.56 -40.90 9.25
C LEU A 10 8.05 -39.95 8.17
N SER A 11 6.82 -39.47 8.32
CA SER A 11 6.35 -38.27 7.65
C SER A 11 7.25 -37.11 8.09
N LEU A 12 8.23 -36.77 7.25
CA LEU A 12 8.91 -35.48 7.29
C LEU A 12 7.85 -34.42 6.97
N VAL A 13 7.20 -33.91 8.02
CA VAL A 13 6.47 -32.65 7.96
C VAL A 13 7.54 -31.60 7.67
N PHE A 14 7.68 -31.24 6.40
CA PHE A 14 8.37 -30.02 6.01
C PHE A 14 7.62 -28.88 6.69
N LEU A 15 8.13 -28.44 7.85
CA LEU A 15 7.83 -27.14 8.41
C LEU A 15 8.50 -26.13 7.48
N PRO A 16 7.75 -25.43 6.59
CA PRO A 16 8.33 -24.29 5.92
C PRO A 16 8.37 -23.24 7.02
N TRP A 17 9.51 -23.01 7.65
CA TRP A 17 9.87 -21.80 8.45
C TRP A 17 11.21 -21.99 9.18
N LEU A 18 12.21 -22.53 8.49
CA LEU A 18 13.62 -22.34 8.85
C LEU A 18 14.40 -21.90 7.62
N GLY A 19 13.87 -20.90 6.92
CA GLY A 19 14.68 -20.05 6.05
C GLY A 19 15.49 -19.11 6.94
N ALA A 20 16.52 -19.62 7.62
CA ALA A 20 17.45 -18.79 8.36
C ALA A 20 18.18 -17.89 7.35
N GLN A 21 17.84 -16.61 7.37
CA GLN A 21 18.44 -15.56 6.56
C GLN A 21 19.96 -15.55 6.77
N GLN A 22 20.72 -15.33 5.69
CA GLN A 22 22.13 -14.94 5.79
C GLN A 22 22.24 -13.72 6.72
N GLY A 23 23.16 -13.81 7.68
CA GLY A 23 23.12 -13.05 8.94
C GLY A 23 23.02 -11.53 8.84
N ALA A 24 22.37 -10.92 9.84
CA ALA A 24 22.20 -9.46 9.97
C ALA A 24 23.45 -8.72 10.51
N VAL A 25 24.48 -9.48 10.90
CA VAL A 25 25.76 -8.98 11.45
C VAL A 25 26.87 -9.25 10.44
N CYS A 26 27.66 -8.21 10.16
CA CYS A 26 28.77 -8.19 9.22
C CYS A 26 30.04 -7.76 9.96
N HIS A 27 31.20 -8.07 9.38
CA HIS A 27 32.49 -7.58 9.88
C HIS A 27 33.00 -6.43 9.02
N GLU A 28 33.38 -5.33 9.66
CA GLU A 28 34.06 -4.20 9.04
C GLU A 28 35.53 -4.20 9.45
N ARG A 29 36.43 -3.88 8.51
CA ARG A 29 37.87 -3.75 8.79
C ARG A 29 38.16 -2.36 9.33
N VAL A 30 38.70 -2.29 10.55
CA VAL A 30 39.09 -1.03 11.19
C VAL A 30 40.62 -0.95 11.24
N PRO A 31 41.23 0.09 10.64
CA PRO A 31 42.68 0.26 10.67
C PRO A 31 43.12 0.73 12.06
N HIS A 32 44.25 0.23 12.53
CA HIS A 32 44.91 0.70 13.74
C HIS A 32 46.43 0.72 13.53
N ILE A 33 47.12 1.59 14.27
CA ILE A 33 48.58 1.68 14.21
C ILE A 33 49.13 0.46 14.95
N ALA A 34 49.77 -0.44 14.21
CA ALA A 34 50.43 -1.63 14.74
C ALA A 34 51.80 -1.27 15.34
N ASN A 35 52.49 -0.31 14.72
CA ASN A 35 53.76 0.20 15.20
C ASN A 35 53.89 1.70 14.94
N SER A 36 54.05 2.48 16.03
CA SER A 36 54.12 3.94 15.99
C SER A 36 55.47 4.49 15.53
N THR A 37 56.52 3.69 15.48
CA THR A 37 57.88 4.14 15.13
C THR A 37 58.13 4.18 13.62
N ASN A 38 57.51 3.27 12.87
CA ASN A 38 57.58 3.17 11.42
C ASN A 38 56.23 3.50 10.73
N GLY A 39 55.18 3.78 11.52
CA GLY A 39 53.84 4.08 11.01
C GLY A 39 53.10 2.88 10.41
N GLU A 40 53.47 1.65 10.78
CA GLU A 40 52.85 0.44 10.27
C GLU A 40 51.38 0.33 10.71
N VAL A 41 50.50 0.07 9.76
CA VAL A 41 49.05 -0.06 9.97
C VAL A 41 48.64 -1.52 9.86
N SER A 42 47.91 -2.01 10.86
CA SER A 42 47.24 -3.31 10.83
C SER A 42 45.72 -3.13 10.89
N TRP A 43 44.99 -4.23 10.71
CA TRP A 43 43.53 -4.24 10.64
C TRP A 43 42.96 -5.14 11.72
N SER A 44 41.90 -4.65 12.37
CA SER A 44 41.06 -5.45 13.26
C SER A 44 39.68 -5.62 12.64
N LEU A 45 38.97 -6.69 13.01
CA LEU A 45 37.58 -6.88 12.63
C LEU A 45 36.67 -6.35 13.73
N ARG A 46 35.71 -5.52 13.33
CA ARG A 46 34.64 -5.03 14.20
C ARG A 46 33.32 -5.57 13.68
N GLU A 47 32.48 -6.06 14.59
CA GLU A 47 31.10 -6.40 14.26
C GLU A 47 30.27 -5.13 14.04
N VAL A 48 29.49 -5.12 12.97
CA VAL A 48 28.57 -4.06 12.58
C VAL A 48 27.29 -4.67 12.00
N CYS A 49 26.21 -3.91 11.92
CA CYS A 49 25.05 -4.35 11.16
C CYS A 49 25.34 -4.35 9.66
N CYS A 50 24.86 -5.38 8.96
CA CYS A 50 25.01 -5.45 7.51
C CYS A 50 24.30 -4.28 6.80
N LYS A 51 24.68 -4.00 5.55
CA LYS A 51 24.07 -2.94 4.75
C LYS A 51 22.54 -3.12 4.71
N GLY A 52 21.82 -2.05 5.05
CA GLY A 52 20.37 -2.08 5.10
C GLY A 52 19.79 -2.58 6.42
N TYR A 53 20.61 -2.87 7.43
CA TYR A 53 20.21 -3.11 8.81
C TYR A 53 20.67 -1.96 9.71
N GLU A 54 20.01 -1.79 10.85
CA GLU A 54 20.31 -0.77 11.86
C GLU A 54 20.25 -1.38 13.27
N GLY A 55 20.90 -0.74 14.24
CA GLY A 55 20.97 -1.22 15.63
C GLY A 55 22.40 -1.47 16.09
N THR A 56 22.56 -2.34 17.08
CA THR A 56 23.86 -2.77 17.59
C THR A 56 24.21 -4.17 17.09
N PRO A 57 25.51 -4.54 17.02
CA PRO A 57 25.91 -5.93 16.87
C PRO A 57 25.17 -6.83 17.89
N GLY A 58 24.56 -7.92 17.43
CA GLY A 58 23.65 -8.77 18.23
C GLY A 58 22.19 -8.34 18.30
N GLY A 59 21.85 -7.13 17.82
CA GLY A 59 20.50 -6.57 17.77
C GLY A 59 20.15 -5.88 16.45
N CYS A 60 20.78 -6.30 15.35
CA CYS A 60 20.58 -5.71 14.03
C CYS A 60 19.18 -6.04 13.50
N ARG A 61 18.40 -4.99 13.19
CA ARG A 61 17.07 -5.10 12.58
C ARG A 61 17.10 -4.52 11.16
N PRO A 62 16.29 -5.03 10.23
CA PRO A 62 16.25 -4.51 8.88
C PRO A 62 15.72 -3.06 8.86
N ARG A 63 16.25 -2.27 7.94
CA ARG A 63 15.88 -0.87 7.71
C ARG A 63 14.94 -0.78 6.52
N CYS A 64 13.72 -0.31 6.78
CA CYS A 64 12.74 0.07 5.76
C CYS A 64 12.52 1.58 5.81
N ASN A 65 12.66 2.26 4.66
CA ASN A 65 12.39 3.68 4.54
C ASN A 65 11.67 3.96 3.21
N PRO A 66 10.40 4.42 3.22
CA PRO A 66 9.57 4.72 4.39
C PRO A 66 9.32 3.51 5.31
N ARG A 67 8.84 3.76 6.53
CA ARG A 67 8.49 2.67 7.45
C ARG A 67 7.32 1.87 6.87
N CYS A 68 7.35 0.55 7.09
CA CYS A 68 6.25 -0.34 6.71
C CYS A 68 4.97 0.00 7.47
N LEU A 69 3.88 0.29 6.77
CA LEU A 69 2.55 0.48 7.35
C LEU A 69 1.69 -0.79 7.20
N HIS A 70 1.06 -1.22 8.31
CA HIS A 70 0.33 -2.50 8.40
C HIS A 70 1.16 -3.70 7.93
N ALA A 71 2.45 -3.65 8.24
CA ALA A 71 3.44 -4.61 7.83
C ALA A 71 4.68 -4.54 8.72
N GLN A 72 5.42 -5.64 8.77
CA GLN A 72 6.69 -5.75 9.46
C GLN A 72 7.85 -5.63 8.47
N CYS A 73 8.91 -4.91 8.84
CA CYS A 73 10.15 -4.90 8.07
C CYS A 73 10.87 -6.22 8.33
N THR A 74 10.86 -7.14 7.37
CA THR A 74 11.40 -8.50 7.52
C THR A 74 12.75 -8.68 6.83
N ALA A 75 13.09 -7.76 5.93
CA ALA A 75 14.41 -7.60 5.32
C ALA A 75 14.60 -6.13 4.88
N PRO A 76 15.85 -5.69 4.57
CA PRO A 76 16.09 -4.32 4.15
C PRO A 76 15.20 -3.91 2.98
N GLN A 77 14.46 -2.81 3.15
CA GLN A 77 13.48 -2.31 2.18
C GLN A 77 12.35 -3.29 1.81
N GLN A 78 12.16 -4.35 2.61
CA GLN A 78 11.15 -5.37 2.37
C GLN A 78 10.17 -5.44 3.54
N CYS A 79 8.91 -5.16 3.23
CA CYS A 79 7.80 -5.25 4.17
C CYS A 79 7.03 -6.56 3.95
N THR A 80 6.70 -7.25 5.03
CA THR A 80 5.75 -8.38 5.04
C THR A 80 4.47 -7.93 5.71
N CYS A 81 3.35 -8.02 4.99
CA CYS A 81 2.05 -7.54 5.47
C CYS A 81 1.58 -8.25 6.74
N ASP A 82 0.95 -7.48 7.62
CA ASP A 82 0.29 -8.03 8.81
C ASP A 82 -0.89 -8.93 8.41
N LEU A 83 -1.33 -9.77 9.33
CA LEU A 83 -2.47 -10.66 9.10
C LEU A 83 -3.72 -9.86 8.70
N GLY A 84 -4.35 -10.27 7.60
CA GLY A 84 -5.50 -9.56 7.05
C GLY A 84 -5.14 -8.39 6.13
N TYR A 85 -3.87 -8.15 5.85
CA TYR A 85 -3.39 -7.17 4.87
C TYR A 85 -2.68 -7.85 3.71
N GLU A 86 -2.57 -7.16 2.57
CA GLU A 86 -1.91 -7.62 1.36
C GLU A 86 -1.17 -6.50 0.64
N THR A 87 -0.20 -6.90 -0.18
CA THR A 87 0.47 -6.02 -1.12
C THR A 87 -0.51 -5.63 -2.22
N PRO A 88 -0.64 -4.34 -2.56
CA PRO A 88 -1.32 -3.92 -3.79
C PRO A 88 -0.75 -4.66 -5.01
N SER A 89 -1.57 -5.02 -6.00
CA SER A 89 -1.13 -5.83 -7.15
C SER A 89 -0.05 -5.14 -8.01
N GLU A 90 1.01 -5.90 -8.25
CA GLU A 90 2.11 -5.87 -9.23
C GLU A 90 2.88 -4.61 -9.66
N GLN A 91 2.47 -3.37 -9.40
CA GLN A 91 3.25 -2.21 -9.93
C GLN A 91 3.50 -1.07 -8.95
N GLU A 92 2.96 -1.17 -7.74
CA GLU A 92 3.02 -0.12 -6.73
C GLU A 92 3.63 -0.64 -5.43
N PHE A 93 4.80 -1.27 -5.55
CA PHE A 93 5.73 -1.40 -4.43
C PHE A 93 6.28 0.00 -4.12
N SER A 94 5.47 0.86 -3.53
CA SER A 94 6.03 1.85 -2.63
C SER A 94 6.39 1.06 -1.37
N ASN A 95 7.61 1.18 -0.88
CA ASN A 95 8.12 0.48 0.32
C ASN A 95 7.38 0.88 1.62
N ALA A 96 6.13 1.37 1.53
CA ALA A 96 5.46 2.17 2.53
C ALA A 96 4.20 1.52 3.14
N GLY A 97 3.56 0.53 2.51
CA GLY A 97 2.38 -0.05 3.15
C GLY A 97 1.65 -1.19 2.44
N CYS A 98 0.92 -1.96 3.25
CA CYS A 98 -0.02 -2.97 2.81
C CYS A 98 -1.46 -2.47 2.93
N GLN A 99 -2.30 -2.86 1.95
CA GLN A 99 -3.72 -2.56 1.99
C GLN A 99 -4.49 -3.66 2.74
N PRO A 100 -5.58 -3.34 3.43
CA PRO A 100 -6.41 -4.35 4.08
C PRO A 100 -7.10 -5.27 3.07
N LYS A 101 -7.22 -6.56 3.42
CA LYS A 101 -7.99 -7.56 2.67
C LYS A 101 -9.48 -7.36 2.93
N CYS A 102 -10.22 -7.06 1.88
CA CYS A 102 -11.68 -7.05 1.92
C CYS A 102 -12.27 -7.81 0.74
N HIS A 103 -13.09 -8.82 1.04
CA HIS A 103 -13.78 -9.61 0.01
C HIS A 103 -15.03 -8.93 -0.57
N ALA A 104 -15.51 -7.81 0.00
CA ALA A 104 -16.87 -7.32 -0.27
C ALA A 104 -17.10 -5.78 -0.20
N CYS A 105 -16.08 -4.92 -0.30
CA CYS A 105 -16.25 -3.46 -0.21
C CYS A 105 -16.71 -2.81 -1.53
N ARG A 106 -17.71 -3.38 -2.21
CA ARG A 106 -18.27 -2.74 -3.40
C ARG A 106 -18.88 -1.38 -3.05
N ASN A 107 -18.49 -0.33 -3.76
CA ASN A 107 -18.84 1.08 -3.52
C ASN A 107 -18.33 1.66 -2.19
N GLY A 108 -17.18 1.20 -1.71
CA GLY A 108 -16.55 1.72 -0.50
C GLY A 108 -15.06 1.44 -0.45
N ASP A 109 -14.39 2.14 0.46
CA ASP A 109 -12.99 1.88 0.79
C ASP A 109 -12.88 0.72 1.78
N CYS A 110 -11.96 -0.21 1.54
CA CYS A 110 -11.50 -1.11 2.57
C CYS A 110 -10.59 -0.32 3.52
N ILE A 111 -11.05 -0.07 4.75
CA ILE A 111 -10.32 0.75 5.74
C ILE A 111 -9.60 -0.10 6.80
N SER A 112 -10.04 -1.34 6.99
CA SER A 112 -9.38 -2.35 7.80
C SER A 112 -9.88 -3.73 7.37
N PRO A 113 -9.22 -4.83 7.77
CA PRO A 113 -9.67 -6.18 7.41
C PRO A 113 -11.15 -6.37 7.77
N GLY A 114 -11.96 -6.76 6.79
CA GLY A 114 -13.41 -6.97 6.97
C GLY A 114 -14.26 -5.73 7.23
N ARG A 115 -13.72 -4.49 7.17
CA ARG A 115 -14.47 -3.26 7.41
C ARG A 115 -14.41 -2.32 6.20
N CYS A 116 -15.60 -2.00 5.69
CA CYS A 116 -15.78 -1.07 4.58
C CYS A 116 -16.28 0.29 5.07
N ARG A 117 -15.72 1.36 4.52
CA ARG A 117 -16.29 2.71 4.61
C ARG A 117 -16.94 3.05 3.28
N CYS A 118 -18.25 3.24 3.29
CA CYS A 118 -18.98 3.58 2.07
C CYS A 118 -18.55 4.93 1.50
N TRP A 119 -18.51 5.00 0.18
CA TRP A 119 -18.22 6.26 -0.50
C TRP A 119 -19.34 7.29 -0.29
N PRO A 120 -19.05 8.59 -0.43
CA PRO A 120 -20.07 9.62 -0.36
C PRO A 120 -21.18 9.38 -1.39
N GLY A 121 -22.43 9.38 -0.93
CA GLY A 121 -23.60 9.00 -1.75
C GLY A 121 -23.97 7.51 -1.68
N TYR A 122 -23.26 6.72 -0.87
CA TYR A 122 -23.56 5.32 -0.60
C TYR A 122 -23.68 5.06 0.90
N VAL A 123 -24.52 4.10 1.27
CA VAL A 123 -24.80 3.71 2.66
C VAL A 123 -24.59 2.22 2.88
N LYS A 124 -24.21 1.84 4.10
CA LYS A 124 -23.93 0.44 4.45
C LYS A 124 -25.21 -0.40 4.34
N SER A 125 -25.14 -1.50 3.59
CA SER A 125 -26.22 -2.49 3.53
C SER A 125 -26.40 -3.16 4.90
N ARG A 126 -27.65 -3.44 5.28
CA ARG A 126 -27.94 -4.25 6.48
C ARG A 126 -27.65 -5.73 6.29
N LYS A 127 -27.60 -6.20 5.04
CA LYS A 127 -27.48 -7.63 4.67
C LYS A 127 -26.07 -8.04 4.25
N SER A 128 -25.18 -7.09 4.01
CA SER A 128 -23.85 -7.34 3.44
C SER A 128 -22.85 -6.26 3.87
N LEU A 129 -21.55 -6.53 3.72
CA LEU A 129 -20.48 -5.54 3.90
C LEU A 129 -20.41 -4.50 2.77
N SER A 130 -21.23 -4.66 1.71
CA SER A 130 -21.27 -3.77 0.57
C SER A 130 -22.08 -2.50 0.82
N CYS A 131 -21.83 -1.49 -0.01
CA CYS A 131 -22.47 -0.20 0.08
C CYS A 131 -23.50 -0.03 -1.05
N GLN A 132 -24.70 0.41 -0.68
CA GLN A 132 -25.83 0.63 -1.57
C GLN A 132 -25.97 2.11 -1.91
N PRO A 133 -26.39 2.46 -3.14
CA PRO A 133 -26.56 3.85 -3.54
C PRO A 133 -27.66 4.51 -2.70
N ALA A 134 -27.44 5.76 -2.31
CA ALA A 134 -28.45 6.67 -1.79
C ALA A 134 -28.83 7.64 -2.92
N PRO A 135 -29.91 7.38 -3.69
CA PRO A 135 -30.13 8.02 -4.99
C PRO A 135 -30.18 9.55 -4.95
N HIS A 136 -30.70 10.14 -3.87
CA HIS A 136 -30.79 11.60 -3.70
C HIS A 136 -29.41 12.30 -3.58
N LEU A 137 -28.34 11.54 -3.36
CA LEU A 137 -26.97 12.03 -3.26
C LEU A 137 -26.14 11.75 -4.51
N LEU A 138 -26.69 11.00 -5.47
CA LEU A 138 -26.03 10.63 -6.71
C LEU A 138 -26.68 11.37 -7.87
N GLN A 139 -25.86 11.90 -8.75
CA GLN A 139 -26.26 12.69 -9.90
C GLN A 139 -25.69 12.08 -11.19
N PRO A 140 -26.21 12.45 -12.37
CA PRO A 140 -25.60 12.11 -13.65
C PRO A 140 -24.12 12.51 -13.69
N ALA A 141 -23.28 11.71 -14.35
CA ALA A 141 -21.83 11.88 -14.34
C ALA A 141 -21.38 13.24 -14.90
N GLU A 142 -22.14 13.77 -15.86
CA GLU A 142 -21.96 15.07 -16.50
C GLU A 142 -21.95 16.21 -15.47
N GLN A 143 -22.63 16.04 -14.33
CA GLN A 143 -22.65 17.05 -13.26
C GLN A 143 -21.28 17.27 -12.61
N CYS A 144 -20.47 16.21 -12.55
CA CYS A 144 -19.08 16.28 -12.07
C CYS A 144 -18.16 16.84 -13.17
N GLU A 145 -18.41 16.51 -14.45
CA GLU A 145 -17.66 17.05 -15.58
C GLU A 145 -17.80 18.57 -15.70
N LEU A 146 -19.02 19.11 -15.55
CA LEU A 146 -19.28 20.56 -15.56
C LEU A 146 -18.51 21.34 -14.47
N ARG A 147 -18.12 20.65 -13.39
CA ARG A 147 -17.36 21.24 -12.27
C ARG A 147 -15.86 20.97 -12.37
N CYS A 148 -15.43 20.17 -13.33
CA CYS A 148 -14.03 19.86 -13.59
C CYS A 148 -13.52 20.80 -14.67
N ARG A 149 -12.45 21.56 -14.39
CA ARG A 149 -11.85 22.46 -15.40
C ARG A 149 -10.92 21.69 -16.34
N SER A 150 -10.50 20.50 -15.92
CA SER A 150 -9.76 19.53 -16.72
C SER A 150 -10.69 18.55 -17.46
N THR A 151 -10.18 17.89 -18.49
CA THR A 151 -10.83 16.74 -19.15
C THR A 151 -10.27 15.40 -18.65
N ARG A 152 -9.44 15.47 -17.60
CA ARG A 152 -8.68 14.35 -17.07
C ARG A 152 -9.08 14.07 -15.62
N TRP A 153 -9.11 12.78 -15.32
CA TRP A 153 -9.57 12.24 -14.05
C TRP A 153 -8.47 11.39 -13.43
N GLN A 154 -8.21 11.58 -12.16
CA GLN A 154 -7.24 10.80 -11.42
C GLN A 154 -7.97 9.76 -10.59
N LYS A 155 -7.52 8.50 -10.67
CA LYS A 155 -8.03 7.41 -9.83
C LYS A 155 -7.80 7.78 -8.36
N TYR A 156 -8.87 7.79 -7.58
CA TYR A 156 -8.85 8.13 -6.17
C TYR A 156 -8.89 6.87 -5.33
N PHE A 157 -7.92 6.76 -4.44
CA PHE A 157 -7.90 5.77 -3.37
C PHE A 157 -7.70 6.48 -2.06
N SER A 158 -8.38 6.04 -1.00
CA SER A 158 -8.14 6.56 0.35
C SER A 158 -6.70 6.36 0.86
N TRP A 159 -5.97 5.42 0.24
CA TRP A 159 -4.57 5.09 0.55
C TRP A 159 -3.57 5.80 -0.39
N SER A 160 -4.02 6.64 -1.32
CA SER A 160 -3.15 7.27 -2.33
C SER A 160 -2.00 8.09 -1.72
N HIS A 161 -2.22 8.72 -0.56
CA HIS A 161 -1.16 9.45 0.17
C HIS A 161 -0.01 8.57 0.65
N LEU A 162 -0.27 7.28 0.85
CA LEU A 162 0.72 6.32 1.33
C LEU A 162 1.60 5.79 0.18
N LEU A 163 1.12 5.95 -1.06
CA LEU A 163 1.83 5.62 -2.28
C LEU A 163 2.62 6.85 -2.76
N SER A 164 3.59 7.29 -1.96
CA SER A 164 4.46 8.41 -2.32
C SER A 164 5.39 8.01 -3.47
N GLY A 165 5.36 8.73 -4.60
CA GLY A 165 6.43 8.67 -5.60
C GLY A 165 6.06 8.56 -7.08
N ARG A 166 4.81 8.79 -7.49
CA ARG A 166 4.50 8.85 -8.93
C ARG A 166 3.56 10.01 -9.27
N THR A 167 3.78 10.62 -10.43
CA THR A 167 2.80 11.51 -11.07
C THR A 167 1.47 10.78 -11.20
N PRO A 168 0.33 11.44 -10.91
CA PRO A 168 -0.94 10.74 -11.03
C PRO A 168 -1.18 10.29 -12.46
N ASN A 169 -1.39 8.99 -12.64
CA ASN A 169 -1.90 8.48 -13.90
C ASN A 169 -3.34 8.99 -14.03
N THR A 170 -3.53 9.95 -14.93
CA THR A 170 -4.84 10.51 -15.24
C THR A 170 -5.44 9.79 -16.44
N VAL A 171 -6.74 9.50 -16.39
CA VAL A 171 -7.54 8.91 -17.47
C VAL A 171 -8.48 9.97 -18.05
N PRO A 172 -8.58 10.13 -19.38
CA PRO A 172 -9.53 11.04 -19.99
C PRO A 172 -10.95 10.45 -20.05
N THR A 173 -11.97 11.27 -20.27
CA THR A 173 -13.29 10.78 -20.68
C THR A 173 -13.25 10.29 -22.14
N CYS A 174 -13.99 9.22 -22.45
CA CYS A 174 -13.99 8.64 -23.80
C CYS A 174 -14.61 9.60 -24.82
N ARG A 175 -13.93 9.80 -25.96
CA ARG A 175 -14.49 10.43 -27.17
C ARG A 175 -14.85 9.38 -28.22
N GLN A 176 -15.72 9.73 -29.17
CA GLN A 176 -16.06 8.85 -30.30
C GLN A 176 -14.78 8.41 -31.02
N ASN A 177 -14.58 7.09 -31.15
CA ASN A 177 -13.42 6.41 -31.75
C ASN A 177 -12.08 6.43 -30.96
N GLN A 178 -12.08 6.63 -29.64
CA GLN A 178 -10.89 6.35 -28.82
C GLN A 178 -10.79 4.87 -28.44
N THR A 179 -9.60 4.29 -28.57
CA THR A 179 -9.24 3.01 -27.97
C THR A 179 -8.86 3.20 -26.50
N GLU A 180 -9.29 2.27 -25.64
CA GLU A 180 -9.03 2.25 -24.18
C GLU A 180 -7.54 2.45 -23.84
N PRO A 181 -7.19 3.08 -22.70
CA PRO A 181 -8.06 3.33 -21.52
C PRO A 181 -8.66 4.75 -21.46
N CYS A 182 -9.99 4.83 -21.30
CA CYS A 182 -10.75 6.07 -21.07
C CYS A 182 -11.99 5.80 -20.20
N LEU A 183 -12.57 6.84 -19.57
CA LEU A 183 -13.78 6.73 -18.75
C LEU A 183 -15.05 6.90 -19.59
N GLN A 184 -15.89 5.87 -19.58
CA GLN A 184 -17.23 5.88 -20.16
C GLN A 184 -18.23 6.48 -19.16
N LEU A 185 -18.63 7.75 -19.36
CA LEU A 185 -19.46 8.50 -18.41
C LEU A 185 -20.85 7.90 -18.18
N ASP A 186 -21.41 7.18 -19.15
CA ASP A 186 -22.67 6.44 -19.05
C ASP A 186 -22.60 5.29 -18.03
N ARG A 187 -21.39 4.83 -17.69
CA ARG A 187 -21.12 3.83 -16.65
C ARG A 187 -20.69 4.46 -15.32
N CYS A 188 -20.82 5.77 -15.21
CA CYS A 188 -20.42 6.54 -14.04
C CYS A 188 -21.61 7.25 -13.39
N VAL A 189 -21.44 7.59 -12.12
CA VAL A 189 -22.31 8.53 -11.39
C VAL A 189 -21.46 9.59 -10.70
N CYS A 190 -22.02 10.77 -10.52
CA CYS A 190 -21.40 11.86 -9.78
C CYS A 190 -21.90 11.88 -8.32
N SER A 191 -20.99 11.92 -7.36
CA SER A 191 -21.37 12.14 -5.95
C SER A 191 -21.54 13.62 -5.67
N SER A 192 -22.75 14.06 -5.33
CA SER A 192 -23.05 15.45 -4.97
C SER A 192 -22.28 15.93 -3.72
N LEU A 193 -21.93 14.99 -2.82
CA LEU A 193 -21.24 15.29 -1.57
C LEU A 193 -19.73 15.50 -1.74
N SER A 194 -19.09 14.78 -2.66
CA SER A 194 -17.64 14.82 -2.81
C SER A 194 -17.15 15.29 -4.17
N GLN A 195 -18.06 15.53 -5.13
CA GLN A 195 -17.73 15.87 -6.52
C GLN A 195 -16.78 14.84 -7.17
N ARG A 196 -16.95 13.56 -6.79
CA ARG A 196 -16.17 12.44 -7.33
C ARG A 196 -17.01 11.64 -8.29
N LEU A 197 -16.39 11.22 -9.40
CA LEU A 197 -16.98 10.22 -10.28
C LEU A 197 -16.80 8.83 -9.66
N ILE A 198 -17.84 8.01 -9.78
CA ILE A 198 -17.85 6.62 -9.37
C ILE A 198 -18.23 5.81 -10.60
N CYS A 199 -17.28 5.07 -11.16
CA CYS A 199 -17.44 4.39 -12.43
C CYS A 199 -17.35 2.87 -12.27
N GLN A 200 -18.18 2.15 -13.02
CA GLN A 200 -18.06 0.71 -13.19
C GLN A 200 -17.11 0.42 -14.35
N ASP A 201 -15.88 0.06 -14.03
CA ASP A 201 -14.89 -0.37 -15.02
C ASP A 201 -15.08 -1.86 -15.29
N THR A 202 -15.16 -2.24 -16.57
CA THR A 202 -15.33 -3.63 -17.00
C THR A 202 -14.06 -4.47 -16.86
N ALA A 203 -12.89 -3.85 -16.84
CA ALA A 203 -11.62 -4.51 -16.60
C ALA A 203 -11.35 -4.77 -15.11
N GLU A 204 -11.97 -3.98 -14.23
CA GLU A 204 -11.78 -4.06 -12.78
C GLU A 204 -12.87 -4.87 -12.10
N LYS A 205 -12.50 -5.68 -11.10
CA LYS A 205 -13.46 -6.49 -10.32
C LYS A 205 -14.39 -5.63 -9.45
N GLN A 206 -14.06 -4.37 -9.21
CA GLN A 206 -14.80 -3.45 -8.34
C GLN A 206 -14.90 -2.06 -9.00
N PRO A 207 -15.97 -1.30 -8.73
CA PRO A 207 -16.08 0.08 -9.19
C PRO A 207 -14.91 0.91 -8.65
N GLN A 208 -14.62 2.03 -9.30
CA GLN A 208 -13.49 2.90 -8.97
C GLN A 208 -13.95 4.34 -8.79
N GLN A 209 -13.30 5.07 -7.87
CA GLN A 209 -13.51 6.51 -7.70
C GLN A 209 -12.50 7.31 -8.49
N TYR A 210 -12.94 8.46 -8.99
CA TYR A 210 -12.07 9.41 -9.67
C TYR A 210 -12.31 10.82 -9.17
N VAL A 211 -11.22 11.57 -9.00
CA VAL A 211 -11.21 13.00 -8.70
C VAL A 211 -10.80 13.76 -9.96
N CYS A 212 -11.33 14.97 -10.13
CA CYS A 212 -10.90 15.85 -11.20
C CYS A 212 -9.42 16.20 -11.04
N SER A 213 -8.62 16.01 -12.09
CA SER A 213 -7.17 16.29 -12.04
C SER A 213 -6.88 17.74 -12.44
N ASP A 214 -7.61 18.71 -11.87
CA ASP A 214 -7.36 20.12 -12.14
C ASP A 214 -5.88 20.43 -11.86
N PRO A 215 -5.20 21.20 -12.73
CA PRO A 215 -3.86 21.67 -12.43
C PRO A 215 -3.94 22.47 -11.14
N MET A 216 -3.43 21.91 -10.04
CA MET A 216 -3.53 22.50 -8.72
C MET A 216 -3.00 23.94 -8.76
N ASP A 217 -3.89 24.88 -8.47
CA ASP A 217 -3.52 25.98 -7.60
C ASP A 217 -3.13 25.33 -6.25
N GLN A 218 -1.87 25.49 -5.84
CA GLN A 218 -1.29 24.92 -4.64
C GLN A 218 -1.79 25.63 -3.37
N THR A 219 -3.09 25.84 -3.23
CA THR A 219 -3.68 26.31 -1.98
C THR A 219 -4.15 25.10 -1.19
N VAL A 220 -3.18 24.53 -0.48
CA VAL A 220 -3.35 23.63 0.66
C VAL A 220 -4.54 24.10 1.48
N GLU A 221 -5.62 23.31 1.52
CA GLU A 221 -6.59 23.35 2.61
C GLU A 221 -5.82 22.97 3.89
N ASN A 222 -5.28 24.00 4.55
CA ASN A 222 -4.94 23.95 5.94
C ASN A 222 -6.23 23.60 6.68
N HIS A 223 -6.36 22.34 7.09
CA HIS A 223 -7.26 22.01 8.18
C HIS A 223 -6.91 22.92 9.37
N PRO A 224 -7.85 23.75 9.86
CA PRO A 224 -7.61 24.52 11.06
C PRO A 224 -7.40 23.55 12.21
N GLY A 225 -6.32 23.78 12.95
CA GLY A 225 -5.86 22.94 14.04
C GLY A 225 -6.98 22.63 15.04
N LEU A 226 -7.01 21.37 15.47
CA LEU A 226 -7.66 20.97 16.70
C LEU A 226 -6.92 21.68 17.84
N GLN A 227 -7.46 22.83 18.26
CA GLN A 227 -7.10 23.47 19.51
C GLN A 227 -7.32 22.45 20.62
N THR A 228 -6.24 22.07 21.28
CA THR A 228 -6.30 21.46 22.60
C THR A 228 -6.56 22.60 23.57
N GLU A 229 -7.81 22.71 24.03
CA GLU A 229 -8.12 23.50 25.22
C GLU A 229 -7.51 22.85 26.44
N GLY A 230 -6.94 23.68 27.31
CA GLY A 230 -6.35 23.27 28.58
C GLY A 230 -7.39 23.03 29.68
N SER A 231 -7.01 22.15 30.59
CA SER A 231 -7.17 22.29 32.04
C SER A 231 -5.97 21.64 32.71
#